data_AF-A0A147BM35-F1
#
_entry.id   AF-A0A147BM35-F1
#
_cell.length_a   1.000
_cell.length_b   1.000
_cell.length_c   1.000
_cell.angle_alpha   90.00
_cell.angle_beta   90.00
_cell.angle_gamma   90.00
#
_symmetry.space_group_name_H-M   'P 1'
#
loop_
_entity.id
_entity.type
_entity.pdbx_description
1 polymer ?
#
loop_
_entity_poly.entity_id
_entity_poly.type
_entity_poly.pdbx_seq_one_letter_code
_entity_poly.pdbx_strand_id
1 'polypeptide(L)'
;LAEQLNSLNTVCTTGFAKELRVLRAAMTDYKDHVSKELRLLGCSKPRRVHWYIEGWAELKKKALEGELQRLNSPTRSIYDYNVSQRVVLKRKNDGMHLGCFIQIHTGKRDLQLEWPFRKVYTVGVIHPKDQSNVISRMVKPGYCK
;
A
#
# COMPACT_ATOMS: atom_id res chain seq x y z
N LEU A 1 -11.57 59.13 30.86
CA LEU A 1 -12.36 58.36 29.86
C LEU A 1 -11.48 57.64 28.83
N ALA A 2 -10.64 58.35 28.06
CA ALA A 2 -9.78 57.72 27.05
C ALA A 2 -8.75 56.69 27.61
N GLU A 3 -8.12 56.98 28.75
CA GLU A 3 -7.15 56.08 29.38
C GLU A 3 -7.78 54.77 29.89
N GLN A 4 -8.98 54.85 30.47
CA GLN A 4 -9.71 53.67 30.93
C GLN A 4 -10.15 52.78 29.75
N LEU A 5 -10.55 53.39 28.63
CA LEU A 5 -10.89 52.66 27.41
C LEU A 5 -9.65 51.98 26.80
N ASN A 6 -8.49 52.65 26.78
CA ASN A 6 -7.24 52.06 26.31
C ASN A 6 -6.76 50.91 27.21
N SER A 7 -6.90 51.08 28.53
CA SER A 7 -6.60 50.02 29.51
C SER A 7 -7.49 48.79 29.27
N LEU A 8 -8.80 48.99 29.14
CA LEU A 8 -9.74 47.91 28.86
C LEU A 8 -9.44 47.21 27.52
N ASN A 9 -9.16 47.97 26.47
CA ASN A 9 -8.81 47.42 25.15
C ASN A 9 -7.52 46.58 25.20
N THR A 10 -6.53 47.03 25.96
CA THR A 10 -5.26 46.31 26.19
C THR A 10 -5.50 45.00 26.94
N VAL A 11 -6.31 45.03 28.00
CA VAL A 11 -6.67 43.84 28.78
C VAL A 11 -7.41 42.82 27.91
N CYS A 12 -8.41 43.26 27.13
CA CYS A 12 -9.15 42.41 26.21
C CYS A 12 -8.23 41.78 25.14
N THR A 13 -7.39 42.58 24.49
CA THR A 13 -6.48 42.10 23.44
C THR A 13 -5.48 41.08 23.97
N THR A 14 -4.94 41.33 25.17
CA THR A 14 -4.00 40.42 25.84
C THR A 14 -4.69 39.11 26.24
N GLY A 15 -5.92 39.19 26.77
CA GLY A 15 -6.74 38.03 27.09
C GLY A 15 -7.00 37.14 25.87
N PHE A 16 -7.51 37.74 24.78
CA PHE A 16 -7.73 37.02 23.53
C PHE A 16 -6.45 36.40 22.95
N ALA A 17 -5.33 37.11 23.00
CA ALA A 17 -4.05 36.59 22.52
C ALA A 17 -3.57 35.38 23.34
N LYS A 18 -3.83 35.38 24.65
CA LYS A 18 -3.48 34.26 25.54
C LYS A 18 -4.33 33.03 25.25
N GLU A 19 -5.64 33.19 25.15
CA GLU A 19 -6.56 32.09 24.81
C GLU A 19 -6.25 31.49 23.44
N LEU A 20 -5.97 32.34 22.44
CA LEU A 20 -5.60 31.88 21.11
C LEU A 20 -4.29 31.06 21.11
N ARG A 21 -3.32 31.43 21.95
CA ARG A 21 -2.07 30.66 22.11
C ARG A 21 -2.33 29.29 22.75
N VAL A 22 -3.14 29.24 23.81
CA VAL A 22 -3.51 27.99 24.47
C VAL A 22 -4.25 27.07 23.50
N LEU A 23 -5.23 27.60 22.76
CA LEU A 23 -5.98 26.84 21.76
C LEU A 23 -5.07 26.28 20.66
N ARG A 24 -4.12 27.07 20.15
CA ARG A 24 -3.15 26.60 19.13
C ARG A 24 -2.25 25.49 19.65
N ALA A 25 -1.77 25.60 20.90
CA ALA A 25 -0.96 24.57 21.53
C ALA A 25 -1.77 23.27 21.69
N ALA A 26 -2.99 23.35 22.22
CA ALA A 26 -3.88 22.19 22.38
C ALA A 26 -4.22 21.53 21.02
N MET A 27 -4.49 22.34 19.98
CA MET A 27 -4.79 21.81 18.65
C MET A 27 -3.57 21.11 18.01
N THR A 28 -2.37 21.59 18.29
CA THR A 28 -1.12 20.98 17.80
C THR A 28 -0.86 19.64 18.51
N ASP A 29 -1.03 19.61 19.83
CA ASP A 29 -0.90 18.39 20.63
C ASP A 29 -1.93 17.33 20.20
N TYR A 30 -3.20 17.73 20.06
CA TYR A 30 -4.26 16.85 19.55
C TYR A 30 -3.96 16.31 18.15
N LYS A 31 -3.44 17.15 17.25
CA LYS A 31 -3.03 16.72 15.91
C LYS A 31 -1.91 15.68 15.95
N ASP A 32 -0.91 15.86 16.80
CA ASP A 32 0.18 14.89 16.96
C ASP A 32 -0.33 13.57 17.55
N HIS A 33 -1.17 13.65 18.58
CA HIS A 33 -1.82 12.50 19.19
C HIS A 33 -2.65 11.70 18.17
N VAL A 34 -3.57 12.36 17.45
CA VAL A 34 -4.36 11.71 16.38
C VAL A 34 -3.47 11.16 15.28
N SER A 35 -2.37 11.83 14.93
CA SER A 35 -1.43 11.32 13.92
C SER A 35 -0.70 10.07 14.39
N LYS A 36 -0.34 9.98 15.68
CA LYS A 36 0.23 8.78 16.29
C LYS A 36 -0.80 7.65 16.36
N GLU A 37 -2.01 7.94 16.85
CA GLU A 37 -3.11 6.98 16.88
C GLU A 37 -3.45 6.48 15.47
N LEU A 38 -3.49 7.33 14.45
CA LEU A 38 -3.73 6.90 13.07
C LEU A 38 -2.59 6.04 12.51
N ARG A 39 -1.35 6.26 12.93
CA ARG A 39 -0.22 5.37 12.58
C ARG A 39 -0.35 4.01 13.26
N LEU A 40 -0.84 3.97 14.49
CA LEU A 40 -1.10 2.75 15.26
C LEU A 40 -2.33 2.00 14.73
N LEU A 41 -3.44 2.70 14.48
CA LEU A 41 -4.66 2.21 13.83
C LEU A 41 -4.48 1.90 12.34
N GLY A 42 -3.38 2.37 11.74
CA GLY A 42 -2.88 1.95 10.42
C GLY A 42 -2.49 0.47 10.34
N CYS A 43 -2.68 -0.30 11.41
CA CYS A 43 -2.97 -1.74 11.37
C CYS A 43 -4.25 -1.97 10.53
N SER A 44 -4.23 -2.20 9.22
CA SER A 44 -3.35 -3.06 8.47
C SER A 44 -3.25 -2.58 7.02
N LYS A 45 -2.06 -2.14 6.57
CA LYS A 45 -1.77 -2.19 5.13
C LYS A 45 -2.06 -3.62 4.65
N PRO A 46 -2.78 -3.82 3.53
CA PRO A 46 -3.18 -5.15 3.10
C PRO A 46 -1.95 -6.05 2.96
N ARG A 47 -1.80 -7.01 3.89
CA ARG A 47 -0.80 -8.07 3.81
C ARG A 47 -1.12 -9.07 2.70
N ARG A 48 -2.38 -9.07 2.24
CA ARG A 48 -2.91 -9.93 1.19
C ARG A 48 -3.60 -9.06 0.14
N VAL A 49 -3.26 -9.29 -1.12
CA VAL A 49 -3.86 -8.60 -2.26
C VAL A 49 -4.40 -9.65 -3.22
N HIS A 50 -5.67 -9.50 -3.60
CA HIS A 50 -6.26 -10.27 -4.68
C HIS A 50 -6.41 -9.38 -5.91
N TRP A 51 -6.23 -9.99 -7.07
CA TRP A 51 -6.42 -9.33 -8.35
C TRP A 51 -7.33 -10.20 -9.21
N TYR A 52 -8.43 -9.62 -9.62
CA TYR A 52 -9.34 -10.22 -10.58
C TYR A 52 -8.91 -9.81 -12.00
N ILE A 53 -8.70 -10.80 -12.86
CA ILE A 53 -8.32 -10.59 -14.26
C ILE A 53 -9.57 -10.70 -15.12
N GLU A 54 -9.99 -9.57 -15.68
CA GLU A 54 -11.06 -9.50 -16.67
C GLU A 54 -10.57 -9.96 -18.04
N GLY A 55 -11.48 -10.44 -18.90
CA GLY A 55 -11.13 -10.89 -20.26
C GLY A 55 -10.24 -12.15 -20.29
N TRP A 56 -10.34 -13.02 -19.29
CA TRP A 56 -9.49 -14.20 -19.16
C TRP A 56 -9.62 -15.18 -20.35
N ALA A 57 -10.81 -15.29 -20.95
CA ALA A 57 -11.04 -16.20 -22.07
C ALA A 57 -10.26 -15.76 -23.31
N GLU A 58 -10.28 -14.48 -23.63
CA GLU A 58 -9.59 -13.85 -24.75
C GLU A 58 -8.07 -13.92 -24.55
N LEU A 59 -7.58 -13.65 -23.33
CA LEU A 59 -6.17 -13.78 -22.99
C LEU A 59 -5.66 -15.22 -23.21
N LYS A 60 -6.44 -16.22 -22.77
CA LYS A 60 -6.10 -17.62 -23.04
C LYS A 60 -6.09 -17.94 -24.52
N LYS A 61 -7.07 -17.46 -25.29
CA LYS A 61 -7.13 -17.67 -26.75
C LYS A 61 -5.87 -17.15 -27.43
N LYS A 62 -5.51 -15.88 -27.19
CA LYS A 62 -4.29 -15.29 -27.73
C LYS A 62 -3.02 -16.04 -27.32
N ALA A 63 -2.96 -16.47 -26.04
CA ALA A 63 -1.85 -17.30 -25.56
C ALA A 63 -1.74 -18.64 -26.28
N LEU A 64 -2.88 -19.28 -26.60
CA LEU A 64 -2.94 -20.52 -27.36
C LEU A 64 -2.54 -20.32 -28.83
N GLU A 65 -2.82 -19.15 -29.41
CA GLU A 65 -2.38 -18.77 -30.76
C GLU A 65 -0.86 -18.50 -30.84
N GLY A 66 -0.15 -18.56 -29.70
CA GLY A 66 1.30 -18.45 -29.61
C GLY A 66 1.78 -17.10 -29.10
N GLU A 67 0.87 -16.15 -28.86
CA GLU A 67 1.23 -14.83 -28.34
C GLU A 67 1.59 -14.89 -26.85
N LEU A 68 2.67 -14.23 -26.46
CA LEU A 68 3.05 -14.12 -25.05
C LEU A 68 2.21 -13.04 -24.35
N GLN A 69 1.26 -13.45 -23.52
CA GLN A 69 0.45 -12.51 -22.74
C GLN A 69 1.16 -12.17 -21.43
N ARG A 70 1.28 -10.88 -21.14
CA ARG A 70 1.83 -10.36 -19.88
C ARG A 70 0.87 -9.31 -19.32
N LEU A 71 0.47 -9.50 -18.07
CA LEU A 71 -0.39 -8.56 -17.37
C LEU A 71 0.27 -8.17 -16.05
N ASN A 72 0.10 -6.92 -15.65
CA ASN A 72 0.50 -6.43 -14.34
C ASN A 72 -0.74 -5.90 -13.62
N SER A 73 -0.87 -6.22 -12.33
CA SER A 73 -1.86 -5.57 -11.48
C SER A 73 -1.50 -4.09 -11.27
N PRO A 74 -2.46 -3.26 -10.81
CA PRO A 74 -2.12 -1.97 -10.22
C PRO A 74 -1.05 -2.11 -9.13
N THR A 75 -0.15 -1.13 -9.05
CA THR A 75 0.89 -1.07 -8.01
C THR A 75 0.27 -0.71 -6.67
N ARG A 76 0.67 -1.41 -5.61
CA ARG A 76 0.22 -1.20 -4.24
C ARG A 76 1.40 -1.17 -3.28
N SER A 77 1.21 -0.51 -2.14
CA SER A 77 2.22 -0.51 -1.08
C SER A 77 2.07 -1.76 -0.21
N ILE A 78 3.06 -2.65 -0.25
CA ILE A 78 3.12 -3.89 0.55
C ILE A 78 4.44 -3.89 1.33
N TYR A 79 4.38 -3.96 2.67
CA TYR A 79 5.56 -3.77 3.53
C TYR A 79 6.35 -2.49 3.21
N ASP A 80 5.64 -1.44 2.79
CA ASP A 80 6.20 -0.16 2.32
C ASP A 80 6.94 -0.19 0.97
N TYR A 81 7.10 -1.35 0.34
CA TYR A 81 7.56 -1.47 -1.04
C TYR A 81 6.42 -1.20 -2.02
N ASN A 82 6.74 -0.59 -3.16
CA ASN A 82 5.82 -0.52 -4.29
C ASN A 82 5.83 -1.85 -5.04
N VAL A 83 4.73 -2.61 -4.97
CA VAL A 83 4.66 -3.96 -5.53
C VAL A 83 3.46 -4.09 -6.45
N SER A 84 3.65 -4.74 -7.60
CA SER A 84 2.55 -5.27 -8.42
C SER A 84 2.66 -6.78 -8.55
N GLN A 85 1.54 -7.42 -8.86
CA GLN A 85 1.51 -8.82 -9.30
C GLN A 85 1.71 -8.84 -10.81
N ARG A 86 2.46 -9.82 -11.31
CA ARG A 86 2.65 -10.05 -12.75
C ARG A 86 2.19 -11.45 -13.10
N VAL A 87 1.34 -11.56 -14.11
CA VAL A 87 0.88 -12.82 -14.68
C VAL A 87 1.42 -12.94 -16.11
N VAL A 88 1.94 -14.12 -16.42
CA VAL A 88 2.46 -14.46 -17.75
C VAL A 88 1.79 -15.73 -18.24
N LEU A 89 1.18 -15.67 -19.43
CA LEU A 89 0.61 -16.84 -20.11
C LEU A 89 1.47 -17.13 -21.34
N LYS A 90 1.96 -18.36 -21.43
CA LYS A 90 2.78 -18.79 -22.57
C LYS A 90 2.41 -20.22 -22.98
N ARG A 91 2.18 -20.43 -24.27
CA ARG A 91 2.14 -21.77 -24.85
C ARG A 91 3.57 -22.33 -24.93
N LYS A 92 3.74 -23.54 -24.40
CA LYS A 92 4.92 -24.38 -24.56
C LYS A 92 4.51 -25.70 -25.22
N ASN A 93 5.49 -26.52 -25.57
CA ASN A 93 5.26 -27.79 -26.27
C ASN A 93 4.39 -28.76 -25.46
N ASP A 94 4.46 -28.68 -24.12
CA ASP A 94 3.72 -29.50 -23.15
C ASP A 94 2.39 -28.86 -22.70
N GLY A 95 1.97 -27.76 -23.34
CA GLY A 95 0.70 -27.10 -23.05
C GLY A 95 0.85 -25.65 -22.62
N MET A 96 -0.14 -25.15 -21.87
CA MET A 96 -0.21 -23.75 -21.48
C MET A 96 0.37 -23.55 -20.08
N HIS A 97 1.36 -22.67 -19.98
CA HIS A 97 2.04 -22.36 -18.73
C HIS A 97 1.54 -21.02 -18.18
N LEU A 98 1.17 -21.02 -16.89
CA LEU A 98 0.84 -19.83 -16.12
C LEU A 98 1.99 -19.52 -15.15
N GLY A 99 2.63 -18.37 -15.35
CA GLY A 99 3.61 -17.82 -14.40
C GLY A 99 2.99 -16.72 -13.56
N CYS A 100 3.16 -16.80 -12.24
CA CYS A 100 2.74 -15.76 -11.29
C CYS A 100 3.96 -15.22 -10.55
N PHE A 101 4.15 -13.90 -10.60
CA PHE A 101 5.31 -13.23 -10.04
C PHE A 101 4.89 -12.01 -9.21
N ILE A 102 5.78 -11.58 -8.32
CA ILE A 102 5.73 -10.21 -7.79
C ILE A 102 6.75 -9.37 -8.56
N GLN A 103 6.43 -8.10 -8.76
CA GLN A 103 7.35 -7.12 -9.30
C GLN A 103 7.47 -5.97 -8.30
N ILE A 104 8.69 -5.71 -7.86
CA ILE A 104 9.01 -4.58 -6.99
C ILE A 104 9.39 -3.40 -7.89
N HIS A 105 8.81 -2.24 -7.62
CA HIS A 105 9.01 -1.00 -8.35
C HIS A 105 9.70 0.01 -7.47
N THR A 106 10.33 1.00 -8.10
CA THR A 106 10.93 2.14 -7.40
C THR A 106 9.86 2.93 -6.64
N GLY A 107 10.19 3.33 -5.42
CA GLY A 107 9.37 4.13 -4.53
C GLY A 107 10.14 5.30 -3.92
N LYS A 108 9.41 6.36 -3.56
CA LYS A 108 9.99 7.57 -2.94
C LYS A 108 10.67 7.31 -1.60
N ARG A 109 10.41 6.16 -0.97
CA ARG A 109 10.90 5.78 0.35
C ARG A 109 11.89 4.62 0.32
N ASP A 110 12.38 4.22 -0.86
CA ASP A 110 13.22 3.03 -1.00
C ASP A 110 14.51 3.10 -0.18
N LEU A 111 15.05 4.31 0.03
CA LEU A 111 16.22 4.56 0.89
C LEU A 111 16.00 4.19 2.37
N GLN A 112 14.75 4.15 2.81
CA GLN A 112 14.37 3.80 4.19
C GLN A 112 14.04 2.31 4.33
N LEU A 113 14.02 1.56 3.22
CA LEU A 113 13.66 0.15 3.19
C LEU A 113 14.90 -0.74 3.30
N GLU A 114 14.68 -1.93 3.84
CA GLU A 114 15.70 -2.97 3.91
C GLU A 114 15.94 -3.58 2.52
N TRP A 115 17.20 -3.59 2.07
CA TRP A 115 17.59 -4.25 0.83
C TRP A 115 18.68 -5.30 1.08
N PRO A 116 18.67 -6.43 0.34
CA PRO A 116 17.68 -6.84 -0.67
C PRO A 116 16.31 -7.16 -0.03
N PHE A 117 15.26 -7.23 -0.85
CA PHE A 117 13.93 -7.62 -0.39
C PHE A 117 13.96 -9.01 0.27
N ARG A 118 13.57 -9.09 1.55
CA ARG A 118 13.66 -10.32 2.37
C ARG A 118 12.33 -10.80 2.95
N LYS A 119 11.21 -10.14 2.59
CA LYS A 119 9.91 -10.51 3.17
C LYS A 119 9.43 -11.82 2.56
N VAL A 120 9.03 -12.76 3.43
CA VAL A 120 8.39 -14.01 3.02
C VAL A 120 6.99 -13.69 2.49
N TYR A 121 6.64 -14.25 1.35
CA TYR A 121 5.34 -14.02 0.73
C TYR A 121 4.80 -15.30 0.09
N THR A 122 3.49 -15.33 -0.09
CA THR A 122 2.79 -16.38 -0.82
C THR A 122 2.21 -15.78 -2.09
N VAL A 123 2.43 -16.44 -3.23
CA VAL A 123 1.84 -16.07 -4.52
C VAL A 123 1.09 -17.28 -5.08
N GLY A 124 -0.05 -17.05 -5.71
CA GLY A 124 -0.88 -18.15 -6.19
C GLY A 124 -2.16 -17.71 -6.89
N VAL A 125 -2.96 -18.71 -7.27
CA VAL A 125 -4.27 -18.58 -7.90
C VAL A 125 -5.31 -19.17 -6.97
N ILE A 126 -6.39 -18.43 -6.74
CA ILE A 126 -7.52 -18.86 -5.92
C ILE A 126 -8.59 -19.42 -6.84
N HIS A 127 -9.08 -20.63 -6.56
CA HIS A 127 -10.21 -21.17 -7.31
C HIS A 127 -11.48 -20.36 -6.98
N PRO A 128 -12.22 -19.89 -7.99
CA PRO A 128 -13.27 -18.88 -7.80
C PRO A 128 -14.46 -19.37 -6.96
N LYS A 129 -14.67 -20.69 -6.85
CA LYS A 129 -15.80 -21.29 -6.13
C LYS A 129 -15.40 -22.10 -4.90
N ASP A 130 -14.13 -22.45 -4.77
CA ASP A 130 -13.64 -23.38 -3.75
C ASP A 130 -12.34 -22.87 -3.19
N GLN A 131 -12.41 -22.29 -1.99
CA GLN A 131 -11.27 -21.68 -1.34
C GLN A 131 -10.26 -22.70 -0.79
N SER A 132 -10.59 -23.99 -0.76
CA SER A 132 -9.65 -25.05 -0.40
C SER A 132 -8.73 -25.42 -1.57
N ASN A 133 -9.18 -25.18 -2.81
CA ASN A 133 -8.45 -25.47 -4.05
C ASN A 133 -7.58 -24.29 -4.51
N VAL A 134 -6.70 -23.82 -3.62
CA VAL A 134 -5.74 -22.74 -3.93
C VAL A 134 -4.42 -23.34 -4.41
N ILE A 135 -3.99 -22.94 -5.60
CA ILE A 135 -2.64 -23.24 -6.09
C ILE A 135 -1.74 -22.11 -5.63
N SER A 136 -0.84 -22.35 -4.68
CA SER A 136 0.06 -21.31 -4.19
C SER A 136 1.46 -21.82 -3.86
N ARG A 137 2.40 -20.88 -3.84
CA ARG A 137 3.79 -21.14 -3.45
C ARG A 137 4.24 -20.08 -2.47
N MET A 138 4.76 -20.53 -1.33
CA MET A 138 5.49 -19.68 -0.40
C MET A 138 6.92 -19.48 -0.92
N VAL A 139 7.37 -18.23 -0.92
CA VAL A 139 8.69 -17.82 -1.39
C VAL A 139 9.45 -17.14 -0.26
N LYS A 140 10.71 -17.56 -0.07
CA LYS A 140 11.68 -16.97 0.85
C LYS A 140 12.85 -16.37 0.03
N PRO A 141 12.81 -15.08 -0.30
CA PRO A 141 13.76 -14.47 -1.25
C PRO A 141 15.22 -14.50 -0.80
N GLY A 142 15.47 -14.52 0.52
CA GLY A 142 16.82 -14.46 1.10
C GLY A 142 17.62 -15.77 1.08
N TYR A 143 17.12 -16.84 0.46
CA TYR A 143 17.76 -18.16 0.44
C TYR A 143 18.13 -18.66 -0.96
N CYS A 144 18.19 -17.77 -1.95
CA CYS A 144 18.75 -18.15 -3.26
C CYS A 144 20.27 -18.38 -3.08
N LYS A 145 20.68 -19.65 -3.11
CA LYS A 145 22.09 -20.04 -3.28
C LYS A 145 22.56 -19.72 -4.69
#